data_AF-A0A1A7ZCR0-F1
#
_entry.id   AF-A0A1A7ZCR0-F1
#
_cell.length_a   1.000
_cell.length_b   1.000
_cell.length_c   1.000
_cell.angle_alpha   90.00
_cell.angle_beta   90.00
_cell.angle_gamma   90.00
#
_symmetry.space_group_name_H-M   'P 1'
#
loop_
_entity.id
_entity.type
_entity.pdbx_description
1 polymer ?
#
loop_
_entity_poly.entity_id
_entity_poly.type
_entity_poly.pdbx_seq_one_letter_code
_entity_poly.pdbx_strand_id
1 'polypeptide(L)'
;NKHLFVHIAQSNPSYSDPYLESVDIRQIYDKFPEKKGGLKELFDNGPHNTFFLVKFWADLSVNLQDDSNFFYGVSSQYESSENMIITSSTKVCSFGKQVVEKVETEYARFENGRYVFRIHRSPLCEYMINFIHKLKHLPEKYMMNSVLENFTILQVLTNRDTLETLLCIAYVFEVSTSEHGAQHHIYRLVKD
;
A
#
# COMPACT_ATOMS: atom_id res chain seq x y z
N ASN A 1 -21.69 -9.68 -0.45
CA ASN A 1 -21.43 -8.47 0.34
C ASN A 1 -19.93 -8.19 0.30
N LYS A 2 -19.48 -6.93 0.17
CA LYS A 2 -18.05 -6.55 0.04
C LYS A 2 -17.77 -5.40 1.00
N HIS A 3 -16.82 -5.60 1.91
CA HIS A 3 -16.28 -4.54 2.77
C HIS A 3 -14.94 -4.06 2.23
N LEU A 4 -14.65 -2.77 2.36
CA LEU A 4 -13.37 -2.17 1.96
C LEU A 4 -12.65 -1.66 3.20
N PHE A 5 -11.63 -2.41 3.65
CA PHE A 5 -10.77 -1.97 4.75
C PHE A 5 -10.04 -0.67 4.40
N VAL A 6 -9.53 -0.60 3.17
CA VAL A 6 -8.88 0.56 2.59
C VAL A 6 -9.28 0.68 1.12
N HIS A 7 -9.32 1.89 0.58
CA HIS A 7 -9.63 2.12 -0.82
C HIS A 7 -8.99 3.42 -1.32
N ILE A 8 -8.32 3.34 -2.47
CA ILE A 8 -7.94 4.48 -3.30
C ILE A 8 -8.78 4.36 -4.57
N ALA A 9 -9.60 5.36 -4.84
CA ALA A 9 -10.47 5.37 -6.00
C ALA A 9 -9.66 5.65 -7.28
N GLN A 10 -10.12 5.12 -8.41
CA GLN A 10 -9.67 5.60 -9.72
C GLN A 10 -10.30 6.96 -9.96
N SER A 11 -9.58 8.03 -9.62
CA SER A 11 -9.94 9.39 -10.03
C SER A 11 -9.48 9.64 -11.45
N ASN A 12 -10.19 10.51 -12.18
CA ASN A 12 -9.68 11.15 -13.38
C ASN A 12 -9.01 12.45 -12.94
N PRO A 13 -7.70 12.43 -12.59
CA PRO A 13 -7.06 13.62 -12.10
C PRO A 13 -7.11 14.73 -13.16
N SER A 14 -7.36 15.94 -12.70
CA SER A 14 -7.46 17.13 -13.52
C SER A 14 -6.28 18.07 -13.23
N TYR A 15 -5.93 18.93 -14.19
CA TYR A 15 -4.89 19.97 -13.95
C TYR A 15 -5.29 20.98 -12.85
N SER A 16 -6.56 21.01 -12.45
CA SER A 16 -7.05 21.81 -11.34
C SER A 16 -6.90 21.13 -9.98
N ASP A 17 -6.49 19.86 -9.93
CA ASP A 17 -6.29 19.18 -8.66
C ASP A 17 -5.10 19.78 -7.91
N PRO A 18 -5.21 19.95 -6.58
CA PRO A 18 -4.12 20.49 -5.79
C PRO A 18 -2.89 19.59 -5.89
N TYR A 19 -1.71 20.21 -5.88
CA TYR A 19 -0.47 19.45 -5.76
C TYR A 19 -0.47 18.64 -4.47
N LEU A 20 0.04 17.42 -4.55
CA LEU A 20 0.25 16.59 -3.37
C LEU A 20 1.23 17.28 -2.43
N GLU A 21 0.90 17.23 -1.14
CA GLU A 21 1.80 17.64 -0.07
C GLU A 21 3.06 16.76 -0.06
N SER A 22 4.15 17.29 0.48
CA SER A 22 5.43 16.59 0.55
C SER A 22 5.76 16.21 2.00
N VAL A 23 6.32 15.02 2.17
CA VAL A 23 6.87 14.54 3.44
C VAL A 23 8.34 14.22 3.23
N ASP A 24 9.18 14.72 4.15
CA ASP A 24 10.58 14.34 4.17
C ASP A 24 10.72 12.86 4.53
N ILE A 25 11.28 12.09 3.61
CA ILE A 25 11.44 10.64 3.73
C ILE A 25 12.25 10.23 4.97
N ARG A 26 13.13 11.09 5.49
CA ARG A 26 13.92 10.82 6.69
C ARG A 26 13.05 10.61 7.93
N GLN A 27 11.84 11.17 7.94
CA GLN A 27 10.88 11.04 9.06
C GLN A 27 10.27 9.65 9.19
N ILE A 28 10.42 8.79 8.18
CA ILE A 28 9.78 7.47 8.14
C ILE A 28 10.76 6.31 7.97
N TYR A 29 12.07 6.55 7.89
CA TYR A 29 13.05 5.49 7.65
C TYR A 29 13.01 4.38 8.69
N ASP A 30 12.83 4.72 9.96
CA ASP A 30 12.72 3.77 11.07
C ASP A 30 11.50 2.84 10.96
N LYS A 31 10.48 3.25 10.20
CA LYS A 31 9.25 2.49 9.99
C LYS A 31 9.33 1.49 8.83
N PHE A 32 10.41 1.49 8.05
CA PHE A 32 10.57 0.65 6.87
C PHE A 32 11.91 -0.11 6.87
N PRO A 33 12.07 -1.17 6.06
CA PRO A 33 13.33 -1.91 6.00
C PRO A 33 14.51 -1.00 5.64
N GLU A 34 15.58 -1.07 6.42
CA GLU A 34 16.81 -0.28 6.23
C GLU A 34 17.92 -1.03 5.45
N LYS A 35 17.79 -2.36 5.33
CA LYS A 35 18.78 -3.22 4.68
C LYS A 35 18.64 -3.15 3.14
N LYS A 36 19.38 -4.03 2.45
CA LYS A 36 19.32 -4.15 1.00
C LYS A 36 17.89 -4.31 0.50
N GLY A 37 17.47 -3.50 -0.48
CA GLY A 37 16.10 -3.41 -0.98
C GLY A 37 15.14 -2.63 -0.06
N GLY A 38 15.70 -1.89 0.89
CA GLY A 38 14.98 -1.04 1.84
C GLY A 38 14.64 0.33 1.29
N LEU A 39 13.77 1.07 1.99
CA LEU A 39 13.21 2.33 1.51
C LEU A 39 14.30 3.37 1.19
N LYS A 40 15.31 3.49 2.07
CA LYS A 40 16.43 4.42 1.87
C LYS A 40 17.23 4.10 0.61
N GLU A 41 17.62 2.85 0.40
CA GLU A 41 18.39 2.44 -0.79
C GLU A 41 17.57 2.61 -2.06
N LEU A 42 16.29 2.26 -2.03
CA LEU A 42 15.38 2.44 -3.16
C LEU A 42 15.28 3.92 -3.53
N PHE A 43 15.09 4.80 -2.55
CA PHE A 43 14.97 6.23 -2.79
C PHE A 43 16.28 6.84 -3.30
N ASP A 44 17.41 6.51 -2.68
CA ASP A 44 18.71 7.05 -3.07
C ASP A 44 19.13 6.62 -4.50
N ASN A 45 18.65 5.46 -4.99
CA ASN A 45 18.99 4.93 -6.32
C ASN A 45 17.92 5.15 -7.39
N GLY A 46 16.66 5.37 -6.99
CA GLY A 46 15.50 5.46 -7.88
C GLY A 46 15.13 6.89 -8.28
N PRO A 47 14.28 7.06 -9.29
CA PRO A 47 13.74 8.38 -9.62
C PRO A 47 12.86 8.89 -8.46
N HIS A 48 13.24 9.98 -7.78
CA HIS A 48 12.53 10.46 -6.59
C HIS A 48 11.03 10.76 -6.83
N ASN A 49 10.64 11.10 -8.06
CA ASN A 49 9.25 11.38 -8.43
C ASN A 49 8.33 10.15 -8.44
N THR A 50 8.87 8.94 -8.24
CA THR A 50 8.09 7.70 -8.15
C THR A 50 7.80 7.27 -6.70
N PHE A 51 8.20 8.06 -5.70
CA PHE A 51 8.07 7.73 -4.28
C PHE A 51 6.94 8.49 -3.60
N PHE A 52 6.04 7.74 -2.96
CA PHE A 52 4.86 8.27 -2.29
C PHE A 52 4.68 7.67 -0.90
N LEU A 53 4.07 8.45 -0.01
CA LEU A 53 3.55 7.98 1.26
C LEU A 53 2.02 8.05 1.22
N VAL A 54 1.35 6.98 1.60
CA VAL A 54 -0.10 6.95 1.75
C VAL A 54 -0.42 6.69 3.21
N LYS A 55 -1.11 7.64 3.85
CA LYS A 55 -1.70 7.45 5.17
C LYS A 55 -3.13 6.97 5.00
N PHE A 56 -3.42 5.77 5.48
CA PHE A 56 -4.76 5.20 5.49
C PHE A 56 -5.42 5.36 6.86
N TRP A 57 -6.72 5.64 6.84
CA TRP A 57 -7.63 5.38 7.95
C TRP A 57 -8.50 4.18 7.57
N ALA A 58 -8.15 3.02 8.11
CA ALA A 58 -8.75 1.74 7.76
C ALA A 58 -10.12 1.56 8.44
N ASP A 59 -11.10 1.11 7.67
CA ASP A 59 -12.44 0.80 8.18
C ASP A 59 -12.51 -0.63 8.72
N LEU A 60 -12.63 -0.77 10.04
CA LEU A 60 -12.77 -2.06 10.74
C LEU A 60 -14.20 -2.32 11.24
N SER A 61 -15.20 -1.58 10.74
CA SER A 61 -16.60 -1.64 11.21
C SER A 61 -17.35 -2.92 10.80
N VAL A 62 -16.88 -3.65 9.79
CA VAL A 62 -17.51 -4.89 9.32
C VAL A 62 -17.62 -5.90 10.45
N ASN A 63 -18.80 -6.50 10.66
CA ASN A 63 -18.94 -7.57 11.63
C ASN A 63 -18.28 -8.86 11.10
N LEU A 64 -17.29 -9.36 11.83
CA LEU A 64 -16.53 -10.56 11.49
C LEU A 64 -16.93 -11.59 12.55
N GLN A 65 -18.12 -12.17 12.43
CA GLN A 65 -18.52 -13.28 13.29
C GLN A 65 -17.77 -14.55 12.85
N ASP A 66 -17.41 -15.39 13.82
CA ASP A 66 -16.46 -16.49 13.66
C ASP A 66 -16.88 -17.58 12.64
N ASP A 67 -18.15 -17.67 12.27
CA ASP A 67 -18.69 -18.71 11.38
C ASP A 67 -18.80 -18.31 9.89
N SER A 68 -18.22 -17.17 9.49
CA SER A 68 -18.30 -16.68 8.11
C SER A 68 -17.01 -16.96 7.32
N ASN A 69 -17.09 -17.79 6.27
CA ASN A 69 -16.01 -18.00 5.28
C ASN A 69 -15.81 -16.71 4.44
N PHE A 70 -15.19 -15.69 5.01
CA PHE A 70 -14.83 -14.47 4.31
C PHE A 70 -13.61 -14.68 3.41
N PHE A 71 -13.69 -14.13 2.20
CA PHE A 71 -12.53 -13.98 1.34
C PHE A 71 -11.85 -12.63 1.60
N TYR A 72 -10.58 -12.66 1.99
CA TYR A 72 -9.74 -11.48 2.14
C TYR A 72 -8.79 -11.35 0.96
N GLY A 73 -8.82 -10.22 0.26
CA GLY A 73 -7.93 -10.00 -0.87
C GLY A 73 -7.68 -8.53 -1.18
N VAL A 74 -6.62 -8.31 -1.94
CA VAL A 74 -6.22 -7.02 -2.49
C VAL A 74 -6.42 -7.03 -3.99
N SER A 75 -6.88 -5.90 -4.53
CA SER A 75 -6.89 -5.67 -5.97
C SER A 75 -6.21 -4.34 -6.25
N SER A 76 -5.35 -4.31 -7.25
CA SER A 76 -4.71 -3.08 -7.72
C SER A 76 -4.68 -3.04 -9.24
N GLN A 77 -4.69 -1.83 -9.78
CA GLN A 77 -4.59 -1.57 -11.21
C GLN A 77 -3.59 -0.45 -11.44
N TYR A 78 -2.76 -0.62 -12.45
CA TYR A 78 -1.75 0.35 -12.87
C TYR A 78 -1.84 0.57 -14.37
N GLU A 79 -1.38 1.72 -14.85
CA GLU A 79 -1.39 2.08 -16.26
C GLU A 79 -0.04 2.66 -16.68
N SER A 80 0.37 2.38 -17.92
CA SER A 80 1.58 2.89 -18.53
C SER A 80 1.35 3.24 -20.01
N SER A 81 2.17 4.14 -20.54
CA SER A 81 2.28 4.39 -21.98
C SER A 81 3.10 3.33 -22.71
N GLU A 82 3.87 2.52 -21.98
CA GLU A 82 4.82 1.57 -22.55
C GLU A 82 4.42 0.12 -22.24
N ASN A 83 4.68 -0.76 -23.21
CA ASN A 83 4.52 -2.19 -23.01
C ASN A 83 5.72 -2.73 -22.24
N MET A 84 5.48 -3.24 -21.04
CA MET A 84 6.50 -3.82 -20.19
C MET A 84 5.94 -4.98 -19.39
N ILE A 85 6.82 -5.68 -18.69
CA ILE A 85 6.45 -6.66 -17.67
C ILE A 85 6.86 -6.07 -16.33
N ILE A 86 5.93 -6.03 -15.39
CA ILE A 86 6.19 -5.45 -14.07
C ILE A 86 6.26 -6.53 -13.02
N THR A 87 7.07 -6.28 -11.99
CA THR A 87 7.08 -7.05 -10.76
C THR A 87 6.62 -6.14 -9.62
N SER A 88 5.57 -6.56 -8.91
CA SER A 88 5.03 -5.89 -7.73
C SER A 88 5.48 -6.64 -6.48
N SER A 89 6.41 -6.06 -5.72
CA SER A 89 6.81 -6.52 -4.40
C SER A 89 6.02 -5.78 -3.33
N THR A 90 5.31 -6.51 -2.47
CA THR A 90 4.56 -5.96 -1.33
C THR A 90 5.13 -6.54 -0.04
N LYS A 91 5.85 -5.71 0.71
CA LYS A 91 6.52 -6.07 1.98
C LYS A 91 5.68 -5.57 3.15
N VAL A 92 5.24 -6.49 4.00
CA VAL A 92 4.60 -6.16 5.28
C VAL A 92 5.67 -6.05 6.35
N CYS A 93 5.66 -4.96 7.10
CA CYS A 93 6.71 -4.61 8.04
C CYS A 93 6.15 -4.41 9.45
N SER A 94 6.93 -4.83 10.44
CA SER A 94 6.66 -4.59 11.86
C SER A 94 7.91 -4.04 12.52
N PHE A 95 7.81 -2.88 13.17
CA PHE A 95 8.95 -2.16 13.75
C PHE A 95 10.11 -1.99 12.76
N GLY A 96 9.78 -1.54 11.54
CA GLY A 96 10.76 -1.35 10.45
C GLY A 96 11.33 -2.63 9.84
N LYS A 97 10.94 -3.82 10.31
CA LYS A 97 11.48 -5.10 9.81
C LYS A 97 10.46 -5.80 8.91
N GLN A 98 10.93 -6.29 7.76
CA GLN A 98 10.13 -7.14 6.88
C GLN A 98 9.73 -8.43 7.61
N VAL A 99 8.44 -8.71 7.67
CA VAL A 99 7.85 -9.93 8.25
C VAL A 99 7.44 -10.90 7.16
N VAL A 100 6.84 -10.40 6.09
CA VAL A 100 6.45 -11.18 4.92
C VAL A 100 6.54 -10.31 3.67
N GLU A 101 6.85 -10.94 2.54
CA GLU A 101 6.87 -10.31 1.23
C GLU A 101 6.09 -11.15 0.25
N LYS A 102 5.27 -10.49 -0.57
CA LYS A 102 4.58 -11.09 -1.70
C LYS A 102 5.11 -10.46 -2.97
N VAL A 103 5.52 -11.28 -3.93
CA VAL A 103 6.03 -10.84 -5.23
C VAL A 103 5.11 -11.38 -6.31
N GLU A 104 4.58 -10.49 -7.14
CA GLU A 104 3.65 -10.81 -8.23
C GLU A 104 4.19 -10.22 -9.54
N THR A 105 4.16 -11.01 -10.61
CA THR A 105 4.60 -10.56 -11.95
C THR A 105 3.40 -10.39 -12.84
N GLU A 106 3.22 -9.18 -13.38
CA GLU A 106 2.08 -8.82 -14.21
C GLU A 106 2.50 -8.43 -15.62
N TYR A 107 1.67 -8.82 -16.58
CA TYR A 107 1.86 -8.55 -17.99
C TYR A 107 0.88 -7.47 -18.44
N ALA A 108 1.37 -6.53 -19.24
CA ALA A 108 0.56 -5.48 -19.81
C ALA A 108 -0.58 -6.03 -20.68
N ARG A 109 -1.75 -5.40 -20.59
CA ARG A 109 -2.86 -5.57 -21.54
C ARG A 109 -3.14 -4.23 -22.19
N PHE A 110 -3.20 -4.19 -23.52
CA PHE A 110 -3.48 -2.95 -24.23
C PHE A 110 -4.99 -2.67 -24.24
N GLU A 111 -5.41 -1.58 -23.59
CA GLU A 111 -6.80 -1.16 -23.44
C GLU A 111 -6.90 0.37 -23.60
N ASN A 112 -7.80 0.87 -24.45
CA ASN A 112 -8.06 2.31 -24.63
C ASN A 112 -6.80 3.18 -24.87
N GLY A 113 -5.82 2.66 -25.62
CA GLY A 113 -4.58 3.40 -25.93
C GLY A 113 -3.53 3.39 -24.82
N ARG A 114 -3.74 2.63 -23.74
CA ARG A 114 -2.81 2.47 -22.61
C ARG A 114 -2.51 0.99 -22.35
N TYR A 115 -1.39 0.73 -21.70
CA TYR A 115 -1.07 -0.60 -21.19
C TYR A 115 -1.50 -0.69 -19.72
N VAL A 116 -2.41 -1.61 -19.43
CA VAL A 116 -3.03 -1.80 -18.11
C VAL A 116 -2.51 -3.07 -17.46
N PHE A 117 -2.20 -2.99 -16.17
CA PHE A 117 -1.75 -4.10 -15.33
C PHE A 117 -2.77 -4.30 -14.21
N ARG A 118 -3.20 -5.54 -13.94
CA ARG A 118 -4.25 -5.81 -12.94
C ARG A 118 -3.89 -6.99 -12.06
N ILE A 119 -3.59 -6.70 -10.79
CA ILE A 119 -3.55 -7.71 -9.73
C ILE A 119 -4.98 -7.82 -9.22
N HIS A 120 -5.69 -8.89 -9.58
CA HIS A 120 -7.11 -9.02 -9.28
C HIS A 120 -7.39 -10.05 -8.19
N ARG A 121 -8.05 -9.62 -7.10
CA ARG A 121 -8.45 -10.50 -5.98
C ARG A 121 -7.30 -11.36 -5.49
N SER A 122 -6.13 -10.77 -5.38
CA SER A 122 -4.96 -11.43 -4.85
C SER A 122 -5.18 -11.72 -3.36
N PRO A 123 -5.14 -12.99 -2.92
CA PRO A 123 -5.50 -13.35 -1.54
C PRO A 123 -4.50 -12.75 -0.54
N LEU A 124 -5.02 -12.23 0.57
CA LEU A 124 -4.17 -11.86 1.70
C LEU A 124 -3.56 -13.13 2.32
N CYS A 125 -2.31 -13.02 2.77
CA CYS A 125 -1.66 -14.11 3.48
C CYS A 125 -2.26 -14.30 4.88
N GLU A 126 -2.07 -15.48 5.45
CA GLU A 126 -2.58 -15.84 6.77
C GLU A 126 -2.14 -14.84 7.87
N TYR A 127 -0.89 -14.37 7.79
CA TYR A 127 -0.38 -13.34 8.71
C TYR A 127 -1.26 -12.08 8.71
N MET A 128 -1.62 -11.57 7.53
CA MET A 128 -2.45 -10.37 7.38
C MET A 128 -3.88 -10.59 7.87
N ILE A 129 -4.45 -11.76 7.56
CA ILE A 129 -5.79 -12.13 8.03
C ILE A 129 -5.80 -12.19 9.56
N ASN A 130 -4.87 -12.93 10.17
CA ASN A 130 -4.72 -13.04 11.61
C ASN A 130 -4.46 -11.68 12.28
N PHE A 131 -3.69 -10.80 11.63
CA PHE A 131 -3.45 -9.43 12.11
C PHE A 131 -4.76 -8.62 12.17
N ILE A 132 -5.56 -8.62 11.10
CA ILE A 132 -6.86 -7.93 11.06
C ILE A 132 -7.79 -8.45 12.16
N HIS A 133 -7.87 -9.78 12.33
CA HIS A 133 -8.66 -10.39 13.39
C HIS A 133 -8.19 -9.92 14.77
N LYS A 134 -6.90 -10.03 15.10
CA LYS A 134 -6.37 -9.61 16.40
C LYS A 134 -6.57 -8.12 16.67
N LEU A 135 -6.32 -7.28 15.66
CA LEU A 135 -6.49 -5.83 15.77
C LEU A 135 -7.93 -5.47 16.11
N LYS A 136 -8.90 -6.12 15.47
CA LYS A 136 -10.32 -5.87 15.68
C LYS A 136 -10.84 -6.31 17.06
N HIS A 137 -10.18 -7.30 17.68
CA HIS A 137 -10.54 -7.75 19.04
C HIS A 137 -10.05 -6.81 20.14
N LEU A 138 -9.24 -5.80 19.82
CA LEU A 138 -8.85 -4.80 20.80
C LEU A 138 -10.07 -3.96 21.22
N PRO A 139 -10.24 -3.68 22.52
CA PRO A 139 -11.45 -3.05 23.03
C PRO A 139 -11.57 -1.58 22.61
N GLU A 140 -10.44 -0.92 22.37
CA GLU A 140 -10.37 0.53 22.22
C GLU A 140 -9.58 0.93 20.98
N LYS A 141 -10.04 1.97 20.26
CA LYS A 141 -9.40 2.44 19.02
C LYS A 141 -7.96 2.91 19.23
N TYR A 142 -7.65 3.53 20.38
CA TYR A 142 -6.29 3.98 20.65
C TYR A 142 -5.32 2.80 20.75
N MET A 143 -5.75 1.65 21.29
CA MET A 143 -4.93 0.43 21.34
C MET A 143 -4.66 -0.09 19.93
N MET A 144 -5.67 -0.04 19.04
CA MET A 144 -5.49 -0.39 17.64
C MET A 144 -4.47 0.52 16.96
N ASN A 145 -4.57 1.83 17.18
CA ASN A 145 -3.61 2.79 16.62
C ASN A 145 -2.20 2.60 17.17
N SER A 146 -2.02 2.27 18.46
CA SER A 146 -0.71 1.93 19.02
C SER A 146 -0.08 0.69 18.36
N VAL A 147 -0.89 -0.30 17.97
CA VAL A 147 -0.40 -1.44 17.17
C VAL A 147 -0.06 -1.01 15.75
N LEU A 148 -0.90 -0.20 15.12
CA LEU A 148 -0.72 0.27 13.74
C LEU A 148 0.47 1.23 13.55
N GLU A 149 0.89 1.93 14.61
CA GLU A 149 2.03 2.87 14.58
C GLU A 149 3.33 2.23 14.07
N ASN A 150 3.50 0.94 14.34
CA ASN A 150 4.65 0.14 13.94
C ASN A 150 4.32 -0.90 12.86
N PHE A 151 3.12 -0.84 12.28
CA PHE A 151 2.69 -1.67 11.18
C PHE A 151 2.69 -0.85 9.88
N THR A 152 3.53 -1.24 8.93
CA THR A 152 3.64 -0.55 7.65
C THR A 152 3.69 -1.55 6.50
N ILE A 153 3.36 -1.07 5.30
CA ILE A 153 3.50 -1.86 4.06
C ILE A 153 4.33 -1.04 3.08
N LEU A 154 5.35 -1.65 2.48
CA LEU A 154 6.12 -1.06 1.39
C LEU A 154 5.81 -1.80 0.11
N GLN A 155 5.25 -1.09 -0.87
CA GLN A 155 4.97 -1.63 -2.20
C GLN A 155 5.93 -1.03 -3.22
N VAL A 156 6.60 -1.89 -3.98
CA VAL A 156 7.57 -1.49 -5.00
C VAL A 156 7.19 -2.17 -6.30
N LEU A 157 6.86 -1.36 -7.31
CA LEU A 157 6.71 -1.82 -8.69
C LEU A 157 8.02 -1.58 -9.43
N THR A 158 8.54 -2.63 -10.05
CA THR A 158 9.73 -2.56 -10.88
C THR A 158 9.44 -3.06 -12.29
N ASN A 159 10.15 -2.48 -13.26
CA ASN A 159 10.26 -3.11 -14.58
C ASN A 159 11.10 -4.38 -14.42
N ARG A 160 10.56 -5.52 -14.84
CA ARG A 160 11.19 -6.83 -14.64
C ARG A 160 12.53 -6.94 -15.37
N ASP A 161 12.64 -6.34 -16.55
CA ASP A 161 13.78 -6.54 -17.44
C ASP A 161 14.90 -5.50 -17.14
N THR A 162 14.54 -4.26 -16.79
CA THR A 162 15.50 -3.18 -16.50
C THR A 162 15.81 -3.01 -15.01
N LEU A 163 15.00 -3.59 -14.13
CA LEU A 163 15.02 -3.40 -12.67
C LEU A 163 14.74 -1.96 -12.22
N GLU A 164 14.28 -1.10 -13.12
CA GLU A 164 13.89 0.28 -12.80
C GLU A 164 12.71 0.33 -11.83
N THR A 165 12.77 1.21 -10.85
CA THR A 165 11.65 1.48 -9.93
C THR A 165 10.63 2.38 -10.61
N LEU A 166 9.47 1.82 -10.93
CA LEU A 166 8.35 2.51 -11.60
C LEU A 166 7.47 3.25 -10.59
N LEU A 167 7.27 2.66 -9.42
CA LEU A 167 6.43 3.22 -8.35
C LEU A 167 6.84 2.61 -7.02
N CYS A 168 7.01 3.44 -6.00
CA CYS A 168 7.29 3.02 -4.63
C CYS A 168 6.31 3.71 -3.69
N ILE A 169 5.50 2.93 -2.97
CA ILE A 169 4.48 3.42 -2.05
C ILE A 169 4.74 2.88 -0.65
N ALA A 170 5.02 3.80 0.27
CA ALA A 170 5.04 3.56 1.70
C ALA A 170 3.61 3.73 2.25
N TYR A 171 3.07 2.72 2.93
CA TYR A 171 1.76 2.78 3.57
C TYR A 171 1.89 2.81 5.09
N VAL A 172 1.21 3.77 5.70
CA VAL A 172 1.04 3.89 7.16
C VAL A 172 -0.45 3.91 7.49
N PHE A 173 -0.82 3.47 8.70
CA PHE A 173 -2.21 3.15 9.01
C PHE A 173 -2.66 3.73 10.36
N GLU A 174 -3.91 4.15 10.39
CA GLU A 174 -4.72 4.41 11.58
C GLU A 174 -6.09 3.74 11.38
N VAL A 175 -6.86 3.60 12.45
CA VAL A 175 -8.26 3.16 12.37
C VAL A 175 -9.17 4.34 12.09
N SER A 176 -10.12 4.18 11.18
CA SER A 176 -11.10 5.21 10.87
C SER A 176 -12.09 5.48 12.01
N THR A 177 -12.65 6.68 12.00
CA THR A 177 -13.86 6.96 12.76
C THR A 177 -15.04 6.29 12.06
N SER A 178 -15.92 5.65 12.83
CA SER A 178 -16.98 4.76 12.28
C SER A 178 -17.99 5.49 11.39
N GLU A 179 -18.03 6.81 11.46
CA GLU A 179 -18.93 7.66 10.66
C GLU A 179 -18.44 7.85 9.22
N HIS A 180 -17.14 7.69 8.96
CA HIS A 180 -16.52 8.16 7.72
C HIS A 180 -16.05 7.06 6.76
N GLY A 181 -16.20 5.78 7.13
CA GLY A 181 -15.69 4.65 6.34
C GLY A 181 -14.16 4.74 6.14
N ALA A 182 -13.62 4.09 5.11
CA ALA A 182 -12.18 4.13 4.85
C ALA A 182 -11.77 5.46 4.20
N GLN A 183 -10.69 6.07 4.69
CA GLN A 183 -10.12 7.31 4.14
C GLN A 183 -8.63 7.17 3.86
N HIS A 184 -8.07 8.08 3.08
CA HIS A 184 -6.62 8.13 2.85
C HIS A 184 -6.14 9.55 2.53
N HIS A 185 -4.84 9.77 2.69
CA HIS A 185 -4.14 10.94 2.19
C HIS A 185 -2.84 10.51 1.51
N ILE A 186 -2.48 11.16 0.40
CA ILE A 186 -1.31 10.82 -0.42
C ILE A 186 -0.31 11.98 -0.36
N TYR A 187 0.93 11.65 -0.05
CA TYR A 187 2.05 12.59 -0.01
C TYR A 187 3.12 12.15 -1.00
N ARG A 188 3.86 13.11 -1.56
CA ARG A 188 5.12 12.86 -2.25
C ARG A 188 6.24 12.73 -1.22
N LEU A 189 7.13 11.77 -1.42
CA LEU A 189 8.34 11.67 -0.61
C LEU A 189 9.44 12.51 -1.23
N VAL A 190 10.04 13.37 -0.41
CA VAL A 190 11.14 14.26 -0.78
C VAL A 190 12.29 14.12 0.21
N LYS A 191 13.45 14.67 -0.13
CA LYS A 191 14.63 14.69 0.73
C LYS A 191 15.23 16.09 0.63
N ASP A 192 14.64 17.01 1.38
CA ASP A 192 15.03 18.42 1.44
C ASP A 192 16.07 18.70 2.55
#